data_AF-A0A6A7G8G8-F1
#
_entry.id   AF-A0A6A7G8G8-F1
#
_cell.length_a   1.000
_cell.length_b   1.000
_cell.length_c   1.000
_cell.angle_alpha   90.00
_cell.angle_beta   90.00
_cell.angle_gamma   90.00
#
_symmetry.space_group_name_H-M   'P 1'
#
loop_
_entity.id
_entity.type
_entity.pdbx_description
1 polymer ?
#
loop_
_entity_poly.entity_id
_entity_poly.type
_entity_poly.pdbx_seq_one_letter_code
_entity_poly.pdbx_strand_id
1 'polypeptide(L)'
;WMCGTDDPRGYDDSALPLLLQYCRQPPHQIQALRLLQTAIESSCGGGAALLTAPWLQQRSYYDSSAAEGQQNCWSDEEDERHKQLPSSSELPSPGSQPISRTFAPNNINKIVKLFLTLVPEELRSSNSDDFESYKTDAVRQYQELVRVSSLHNWGREAHADVGSTGDSTSLCSRESPPEDDTRHRFSPGPFLDMLLDLIQGLPVQEYDVNLQVTCLVSCLALLPHPHLHEYLLNPCLPVMAGVRTPYSVLRQVLTTATPAIVASPQHKEHLQLARQQLLGGLNTYEIRRDDQDRRFEAVIVMEEFCKELASIAHAKYTVELER
;
A
#
# COMPACT_ATOMS: atom_id res chain seq x y z
N TRP A 1 -23.98 -4.72 -8.35
CA TRP A 1 -23.22 -5.86 -8.92
C TRP A 1 -22.03 -6.24 -8.06
N MET A 2 -21.21 -5.27 -7.60
CA MET A 2 -20.09 -5.56 -6.66
C MET A 2 -20.52 -5.70 -5.19
N CYS A 3 -21.65 -5.11 -4.81
CA CYS A 3 -22.27 -5.32 -3.50
C CYS A 3 -23.67 -5.89 -3.76
N GLY A 4 -23.99 -6.99 -3.09
CA GLY A 4 -25.31 -7.60 -3.12
C GLY A 4 -26.36 -6.61 -2.59
N THR A 5 -27.62 -6.81 -2.98
CA THR A 5 -28.75 -6.18 -2.30
C THR A 5 -29.08 -7.01 -1.06
N ASP A 6 -29.46 -6.37 0.04
CA ASP A 6 -30.05 -7.04 1.20
C ASP A 6 -31.38 -7.71 0.79
N ASP A 7 -31.31 -8.88 0.15
CA ASP A 7 -32.46 -9.75 -0.05
C ASP A 7 -32.69 -10.50 1.28
N PRO A 8 -33.88 -10.38 1.91
CA PRO A 8 -34.23 -11.14 3.10
C PRO A 8 -34.20 -12.68 2.91
N ARG A 9 -33.89 -13.18 1.70
CA ARG A 9 -33.69 -14.60 1.38
C ARG A 9 -32.24 -15.11 1.51
N GLY A 10 -31.27 -14.24 1.83
CA GLY A 10 -29.90 -14.67 2.18
C GLY A 10 -29.04 -15.16 1.02
N TYR A 11 -29.39 -14.83 -0.23
CA TYR A 11 -28.50 -15.03 -1.38
C TYR A 11 -27.65 -13.78 -1.58
N ASP A 12 -26.33 -13.90 -1.41
CA ASP A 12 -25.39 -12.85 -1.82
C ASP A 12 -25.30 -12.87 -3.36
N ASP A 13 -26.17 -12.10 -4.01
CA ASP A 13 -26.19 -11.91 -5.48
C ASP A 13 -25.00 -11.05 -5.97
N SER A 14 -23.99 -10.81 -5.13
CA SER A 14 -22.76 -10.15 -5.54
C SER A 14 -21.92 -11.05 -6.43
N ALA A 15 -21.46 -10.48 -7.55
CA ALA A 15 -20.48 -11.17 -8.39
C ALA A 15 -19.04 -10.94 -7.94
N LEU A 16 -18.83 -10.19 -6.85
CA LEU A 16 -17.51 -9.89 -6.32
C LEU A 16 -16.70 -11.16 -5.98
N PRO A 17 -17.24 -12.20 -5.30
CA PRO A 17 -16.47 -13.41 -5.02
C PRO A 17 -15.95 -14.08 -6.29
N LEU A 18 -16.79 -14.17 -7.33
CA LEU A 18 -16.42 -14.74 -8.62
C LEU A 18 -15.36 -13.88 -9.33
N LEU A 19 -15.49 -12.55 -9.29
CA LEU A 19 -14.50 -11.65 -9.87
C LEU A 19 -13.13 -11.77 -9.16
N LEU A 20 -13.13 -11.86 -7.83
CA LEU A 20 -11.91 -12.07 -7.03
C LEU A 20 -11.28 -13.44 -7.29
N GLN A 21 -12.08 -14.46 -7.61
CA GLN A 21 -11.57 -15.76 -8.06
C GLN A 21 -10.88 -15.65 -9.42
N TYR A 22 -11.49 -14.94 -10.39
CA TYR A 22 -10.86 -14.72 -11.70
C TYR A 22 -9.55 -13.93 -11.58
N CYS A 23 -9.43 -13.00 -10.62
CA CYS A 23 -8.17 -12.30 -10.34
C CYS A 23 -7.03 -13.23 -9.89
N ARG A 24 -7.31 -14.47 -9.48
CA ARG A 24 -6.30 -15.45 -9.04
C ARG A 24 -5.99 -16.52 -10.06
N GLN A 25 -6.78 -16.63 -11.13
CA GLN A 25 -6.72 -17.77 -12.05
C GLN A 25 -6.58 -17.31 -13.51
N PRO A 26 -5.62 -17.88 -14.27
CA PRO A 26 -5.57 -17.68 -15.71
C PRO A 26 -6.80 -18.34 -16.38
N PRO A 27 -7.22 -17.87 -17.57
CA PRO A 27 -6.58 -16.84 -18.40
C PRO A 27 -7.14 -15.42 -18.16
N HIS A 28 -8.14 -15.25 -17.29
CA HIS A 28 -8.90 -14.00 -17.17
C HIS A 28 -8.39 -13.03 -16.09
N GLN A 29 -7.27 -13.35 -15.46
CA GLN A 29 -6.70 -12.59 -14.35
C GLN A 29 -6.50 -11.10 -14.67
N ILE A 30 -5.87 -10.76 -15.79
CA ILE A 30 -5.60 -9.37 -16.16
C ILE A 30 -6.90 -8.60 -16.40
N GLN A 31 -7.86 -9.19 -17.11
CA GLN A 31 -9.14 -8.56 -17.40
C GLN A 31 -9.95 -8.33 -16.13
N ALA A 32 -9.93 -9.27 -15.19
CA ALA A 32 -10.59 -9.16 -13.90
C ALA A 32 -9.97 -8.05 -13.04
N LEU A 33 -8.63 -8.00 -12.96
CA LEU A 33 -7.91 -6.94 -12.24
C LEU A 33 -8.17 -5.55 -12.86
N ARG A 34 -8.16 -5.44 -14.20
CA ARG A 34 -8.48 -4.20 -14.92
C ARG A 34 -9.90 -3.75 -14.65
N LEU A 35 -10.87 -4.67 -14.62
CA LEU A 35 -12.25 -4.33 -14.32
C LEU A 35 -12.38 -3.74 -12.91
N LEU A 36 -11.70 -4.31 -11.91
CA LEU A 36 -11.66 -3.77 -10.55
C LEU A 36 -11.02 -2.38 -10.51
N GLN A 37 -9.88 -2.21 -11.19
CA GLN A 37 -9.21 -0.90 -11.29
C GLN A 37 -10.15 0.14 -11.91
N THR A 38 -10.74 -0.16 -13.07
CA THR A 38 -11.66 0.75 -13.76
C THR A 38 -12.86 1.09 -12.87
N ALA A 39 -13.39 0.13 -12.11
CA ALA A 39 -14.48 0.39 -11.17
C ALA A 39 -14.06 1.35 -10.04
N ILE A 40 -12.85 1.23 -9.51
CA ILE A 40 -12.30 2.13 -8.49
C ILE A 40 -12.08 3.53 -9.06
N GLU A 41 -11.47 3.64 -10.23
CA GLU A 41 -11.15 4.92 -10.87
C GLU A 41 -12.41 5.66 -11.33
N SER A 42 -13.34 4.97 -12.00
CA SER A 42 -14.59 5.58 -12.48
C SER A 42 -15.50 6.06 -11.35
N SER A 43 -15.40 5.45 -10.17
CA SER A 43 -16.11 5.88 -8.97
C SER A 43 -15.33 6.88 -8.12
N CYS A 44 -14.21 7.42 -8.61
CA CYS A 44 -13.33 8.34 -7.87
C CYS A 44 -12.96 7.81 -6.47
N GLY A 45 -12.77 6.49 -6.34
CA GLY A 45 -12.45 5.79 -5.09
C GLY A 45 -13.62 5.18 -4.33
N GLY A 46 -14.87 5.44 -4.72
CA GLY A 46 -16.05 4.88 -4.04
C GLY A 46 -16.04 3.34 -4.03
N GLY A 47 -15.63 2.71 -5.13
CA GLY A 47 -15.44 1.27 -5.23
C GLY A 47 -14.39 0.74 -4.25
N ALA A 48 -13.29 1.46 -4.05
CA ALA A 48 -12.26 1.07 -3.08
C ALA A 48 -12.78 1.16 -1.64
N ALA A 49 -13.56 2.19 -1.30
CA ALA A 49 -14.20 2.31 0.00
C ALA A 49 -15.12 1.11 0.27
N LEU A 50 -15.98 0.72 -0.68
CA LEU A 50 -16.85 -0.46 -0.53
C LEU A 50 -16.06 -1.76 -0.32
N LEU A 51 -14.94 -1.92 -1.02
CA LEU A 51 -14.13 -3.14 -0.97
C LEU A 51 -13.28 -3.26 0.31
N THR A 52 -12.99 -2.15 0.99
CA THR A 52 -11.96 -2.11 2.06
C THR A 52 -12.46 -1.56 3.39
N ALA A 53 -13.44 -0.66 3.39
CA ALA A 53 -13.95 -0.01 4.61
C ALA A 53 -14.41 -1.00 5.70
N PRO A 54 -15.18 -2.07 5.38
CA PRO A 54 -15.64 -3.01 6.41
C PRO A 54 -14.51 -3.67 7.20
N TRP A 55 -13.31 -3.72 6.61
CA TRP A 55 -12.15 -4.41 7.16
C TRP A 55 -11.17 -3.44 7.82
N LEU A 56 -10.94 -2.27 7.21
CA LEU A 56 -9.91 -1.34 7.68
C LEU A 56 -10.42 -0.31 8.71
N GLN A 57 -11.70 0.03 8.72
CA GLN A 57 -12.23 1.11 9.59
C GLN A 57 -12.07 0.84 11.08
N GLN A 58 -12.18 -0.42 11.49
CA GLN A 58 -12.00 -0.82 12.89
C GLN A 58 -10.54 -0.75 13.34
N ARG A 59 -9.60 -0.60 12.40
CA ARG A 59 -8.16 -0.48 12.65
C ARG A 59 -7.60 -1.65 13.48
N SER A 60 -8.23 -2.83 13.42
CA SER A 60 -7.87 -4.03 14.20
C SER A 60 -6.51 -4.63 13.82
N TYR A 61 -5.89 -4.11 12.76
CA TYR A 61 -4.51 -4.41 12.40
C TYR A 61 -3.48 -3.71 13.28
N TYR A 62 -3.84 -2.61 13.96
CA TYR A 62 -2.93 -1.75 14.69
C TYR A 62 -2.66 -2.29 16.10
N ASP A 63 -1.38 -2.37 16.47
CA ASP A 63 -0.95 -2.77 17.81
C ASP A 63 -0.66 -1.52 18.66
N SER A 64 -1.66 -1.11 19.45
CA SER A 64 -1.52 0.01 20.39
C SER A 64 -0.46 -0.23 21.46
N SER A 65 -0.19 -1.48 21.85
CA SER A 65 0.80 -1.80 22.89
C SER A 65 2.24 -1.64 22.39
N ALA A 66 2.49 -2.01 21.13
CA ALA A 66 3.77 -1.79 20.48
C ALA A 66 4.03 -0.30 20.17
N ALA A 67 2.97 0.47 19.91
CA ALA A 67 3.07 1.91 19.63
C ALA A 67 3.59 2.70 20.84
N GLU A 68 3.12 2.41 22.05
CA GLU A 68 3.59 3.05 23.29
C GLU A 68 5.07 2.74 23.58
N GLY A 69 5.50 1.50 23.30
CA GLY A 69 6.90 1.09 23.40
C GLY A 69 7.80 1.74 22.36
N GLN A 70 7.29 1.90 21.13
CA GLN A 70 7.98 2.64 20.08
C GLN A 70 8.10 4.11 20.46
N GLN A 71 7.05 4.82 20.86
CA GLN A 71 7.15 6.24 21.26
C GLN A 71 8.24 6.51 22.31
N ASN A 72 8.52 5.56 23.19
CA ASN A 72 9.57 5.66 24.21
C ASN A 72 11.00 5.36 23.71
N CYS A 73 11.17 4.83 22.51
CA CYS A 73 12.49 4.46 21.93
C CYS A 73 12.98 5.43 20.85
N TRP A 74 12.27 6.54 20.61
CA TRP A 74 12.63 7.47 19.54
C TRP A 74 13.58 8.48 20.14
N SER A 75 14.85 8.41 19.74
CA SER A 75 15.82 9.42 20.14
C SER A 75 15.39 10.78 19.59
N ASP A 76 15.63 11.76 20.44
CA ASP A 76 15.60 13.20 20.30
C ASP A 76 16.11 13.78 18.97
N GLU A 77 16.81 13.02 18.13
CA GLU A 77 17.41 13.51 16.89
C GLU A 77 16.44 13.71 15.71
N GLU A 78 15.32 12.97 15.62
CA GLU A 78 14.27 13.23 14.60
C GLU A 78 13.33 14.38 15.02
N ASP A 79 13.24 14.65 16.33
CA ASP A 79 12.34 15.66 16.93
C ASP A 79 12.93 17.09 16.87
N GLU A 80 14.25 17.23 16.75
CA GLU A 80 14.91 18.53 16.54
C GLU A 80 14.55 19.18 15.19
N ARG A 81 14.00 18.43 14.23
CA ARG A 81 13.53 19.00 12.94
C ARG A 81 12.22 19.79 13.10
N HIS A 82 11.47 19.57 14.19
CA HIS A 82 10.34 20.42 14.59
C HIS A 82 10.78 21.76 15.21
N LYS A 83 12.02 21.86 15.73
CA LYS A 83 12.58 23.13 16.25
C LYS A 83 13.11 24.08 15.17
N GLN A 84 13.16 23.64 13.90
CA GLN A 84 13.59 24.47 12.77
C GLN A 84 12.45 24.92 11.85
N LEU A 85 11.19 24.54 12.13
CA LEU A 85 10.10 25.43 11.72
C LEU A 85 10.21 26.70 12.57
N PRO A 86 9.97 27.90 11.99
CA PRO A 86 9.99 29.11 12.78
C PRO A 86 9.02 28.90 13.93
N SER A 87 9.51 29.11 15.15
CA SER A 87 8.70 29.33 16.33
C SER A 87 7.94 30.64 16.14
N SER A 88 6.97 30.64 15.22
CA SER A 88 5.98 31.69 15.16
C SER A 88 5.11 31.52 16.40
N SER A 89 5.30 32.44 17.34
CA SER A 89 4.26 32.87 18.29
C SER A 89 3.06 33.49 17.55
N GLU A 90 2.64 32.88 16.45
CA GLU A 90 1.45 33.25 15.72
C GLU A 90 0.37 32.28 16.14
N LEU A 91 -0.60 32.82 16.87
CA LEU A 91 -1.88 32.17 17.10
C LEU A 91 -2.35 31.55 15.77
N PRO A 92 -2.91 30.32 15.79
CA PRO A 92 -3.44 29.73 14.57
C PRO A 92 -4.43 30.71 13.96
N SER A 93 -4.19 31.09 12.69
CA SER A 93 -5.14 31.90 11.92
C SER A 93 -6.53 31.28 12.07
N PRO A 94 -7.57 32.08 12.39
CA PRO A 94 -8.90 31.55 12.56
C PRO A 94 -9.39 30.98 11.22
N GLY A 95 -9.22 29.67 11.02
CA GLY A 95 -9.55 28.96 9.79
C GLY A 95 -8.59 27.85 9.37
N SER A 96 -7.34 27.79 9.86
CA SER A 96 -6.42 26.69 9.50
C SER A 96 -6.77 25.41 10.28
N GLN A 97 -7.10 24.35 9.55
CA GLN A 97 -7.30 23.02 10.13
C GLN A 97 -5.95 22.44 10.60
N PRO A 98 -5.93 21.63 11.67
CA PRO A 98 -4.69 20.96 12.07
C PRO A 98 -4.20 20.02 10.96
N ILE A 99 -2.88 20.01 10.73
CA ILE A 99 -2.20 19.12 9.77
C ILE A 99 -2.50 17.66 10.16
N SER A 100 -2.88 16.84 9.17
CA SER A 100 -3.17 15.41 9.37
C SER A 100 -1.91 14.65 9.79
N ARG A 101 -1.97 13.92 10.92
CA ARG A 101 -0.90 13.03 11.37
C ARG A 101 -0.80 11.77 10.53
N THR A 102 -1.92 11.32 9.97
CA THR A 102 -1.96 10.15 9.08
C THR A 102 -1.28 10.48 7.76
N PHE A 103 -1.70 11.55 7.07
CA PHE A 103 -1.19 11.88 5.74
C PHE A 103 0.10 12.70 5.72
N ALA A 104 0.35 13.50 6.76
CA ALA A 104 1.58 14.27 6.93
C ALA A 104 2.33 13.84 8.21
N PRO A 105 2.80 12.58 8.29
CA PRO A 105 3.50 12.09 9.47
C PRO A 105 4.88 12.72 9.60
N ASN A 106 5.33 12.93 10.84
CA ASN A 106 6.64 13.56 11.15
C ASN A 106 7.84 12.79 10.55
N ASN A 107 7.68 11.50 10.28
CA ASN A 107 8.73 10.60 9.80
C ASN A 107 8.62 10.28 8.30
N ILE A 108 8.05 11.16 7.47
CA ILE A 108 7.90 10.94 6.03
C ILE A 108 9.22 10.54 5.33
N ASN A 109 10.34 11.18 5.70
CA ASN A 109 11.64 10.87 5.12
C ASN A 109 12.07 9.42 5.40
N LYS A 110 11.73 8.90 6.58
CA LYS A 110 11.97 7.50 6.97
C LYS A 110 11.09 6.55 6.16
N ILE A 111 9.80 6.87 5.98
CA ILE A 111 8.88 6.10 5.16
C ILE A 111 9.40 5.99 3.72
N VAL A 112 9.73 7.13 3.10
CA VAL A 112 10.29 7.21 1.74
C VAL A 112 11.58 6.38 1.66
N LYS A 113 12.50 6.56 2.61
CA LYS A 113 13.76 5.82 2.64
C LYS A 113 13.55 4.31 2.76
N LEU A 114 12.61 3.85 3.59
CA LEU A 114 12.33 2.43 3.79
C LEU A 114 11.82 1.75 2.52
N PHE A 115 11.00 2.43 1.70
CA PHE A 115 10.60 1.92 0.41
C PHE A 115 11.76 1.92 -0.60
N LEU A 116 12.49 3.03 -0.73
CA LEU A 116 13.60 3.16 -1.69
C LEU A 116 14.77 2.20 -1.39
N THR A 117 14.93 1.79 -0.14
CA THR A 117 15.97 0.85 0.28
C THR A 117 15.45 -0.58 0.47
N LEU A 118 14.18 -0.84 0.13
CA LEU A 118 13.59 -2.16 0.28
C LEU A 118 14.26 -3.21 -0.61
N VAL A 119 14.59 -2.84 -1.84
CA VAL A 119 15.40 -3.66 -2.76
C VAL A 119 16.88 -3.59 -2.35
N PRO A 120 17.50 -4.72 -1.99
CA PRO A 120 18.91 -4.76 -1.58
C PRO A 120 19.85 -4.26 -2.67
N GLU A 121 21.03 -3.74 -2.30
CA GLU A 121 21.98 -3.14 -3.25
C GLU A 121 22.48 -4.16 -4.29
N GLU A 122 22.55 -5.42 -3.88
CA GLU A 122 22.90 -6.57 -4.71
C GLU A 122 21.86 -6.83 -5.80
N LEU A 123 20.62 -6.39 -5.61
CA LEU A 123 19.52 -6.57 -6.57
C LEU A 123 19.12 -5.29 -7.33
N ARG A 124 19.61 -4.10 -6.93
CA ARG A 124 19.29 -2.86 -7.64
C ARG A 124 19.76 -2.90 -9.09
N SER A 125 18.86 -2.45 -9.98
CA SER A 125 19.09 -2.38 -11.42
C SER A 125 19.50 -1.00 -11.92
N SER A 126 19.19 0.08 -11.18
CA SER A 126 19.59 1.45 -11.53
C SER A 126 20.19 2.24 -10.37
N ASN A 127 20.81 3.37 -10.72
CA ASN A 127 21.18 4.40 -9.74
C ASN A 127 19.95 5.28 -9.45
N SER A 128 19.89 5.85 -8.23
CA SER A 128 18.73 6.49 -7.60
C SER A 128 18.23 7.80 -8.25
N ASP A 129 18.71 8.16 -9.44
CA ASP A 129 18.56 9.53 -9.98
C ASP A 129 17.20 9.80 -10.66
N ASP A 130 16.34 8.79 -10.83
CA ASP A 130 15.02 8.94 -11.49
C ASP A 130 13.86 9.26 -10.53
N PHE A 131 14.09 9.21 -9.21
CA PHE A 131 13.03 9.35 -8.20
C PHE A 131 12.33 10.73 -8.18
N GLU A 132 13.00 11.80 -8.58
CA GLU A 132 12.38 13.14 -8.62
C GLU A 132 11.25 13.25 -9.66
N SER A 133 11.34 12.48 -10.75
CA SER A 133 10.25 12.42 -11.73
C SER A 133 8.99 11.78 -11.14
N TYR A 134 9.17 10.70 -10.37
CA TYR A 134 8.11 10.02 -9.64
C TYR A 134 7.43 10.94 -8.63
N LYS A 135 8.19 11.74 -7.86
CA LYS A 135 7.60 12.71 -6.91
C LYS A 135 6.73 13.73 -7.62
N THR A 136 7.24 14.33 -8.69
CA THR A 136 6.53 15.38 -9.44
C THR A 136 5.23 14.83 -10.03
N ASP A 137 5.27 13.62 -10.60
CA ASP A 137 4.10 13.00 -11.17
C ASP A 137 3.07 12.61 -10.10
N ALA A 138 3.51 12.01 -8.99
CA ALA A 138 2.63 11.62 -7.89
C ALA A 138 1.93 12.83 -7.25
N VAL A 139 2.61 13.98 -7.11
CA VAL A 139 1.98 15.24 -6.64
C VAL A 139 0.86 15.66 -7.58
N ARG A 140 1.14 15.70 -8.89
CA ARG A 140 0.14 16.06 -9.91
C ARG A 140 -1.07 15.12 -9.87
N GLN A 141 -0.84 13.81 -9.81
CA GLN A 141 -1.91 12.81 -9.76
C GLN A 141 -2.74 12.91 -8.47
N TYR A 142 -2.08 13.08 -7.31
CA TYR A 142 -2.77 13.18 -6.03
C TYR A 142 -3.63 14.45 -5.94
N GLN A 143 -3.11 15.59 -6.38
CA GLN A 143 -3.86 16.86 -6.40
C GLN A 143 -5.16 16.73 -7.21
N GLU A 144 -5.09 16.12 -8.40
CA GLU A 144 -6.27 15.88 -9.23
C GLU A 144 -7.25 14.91 -8.54
N LEU A 145 -6.74 13.85 -7.93
CA LEU A 145 -7.58 12.86 -7.27
C LEU A 145 -8.34 13.48 -6.08
N VAL A 146 -7.69 14.32 -5.27
CA VAL A 146 -8.42 14.99 -4.18
C VAL A 146 -9.50 15.93 -4.70
N ARG A 147 -9.25 16.61 -5.84
CA ARG A 147 -10.23 17.51 -6.45
C ARG A 147 -11.50 16.74 -6.83
N VAL A 148 -11.36 15.56 -7.45
CA VAL A 148 -12.50 14.75 -7.92
C VAL A 148 -13.15 13.89 -6.82
N SER A 149 -12.40 13.50 -5.79
CA SER A 149 -12.89 12.63 -4.71
C SER A 149 -13.55 13.38 -3.54
N SER A 150 -13.67 14.71 -3.64
CA SER A 150 -14.20 15.59 -2.58
C SER A 150 -15.58 15.19 -2.04
N LEU A 151 -16.39 14.48 -2.84
CA LEU A 151 -17.73 14.03 -2.46
C LEU A 151 -17.75 12.86 -1.46
N HIS A 152 -16.65 12.11 -1.31
CA HIS A 152 -16.65 10.88 -0.50
C HIS A 152 -16.45 11.11 1.00
N ASN A 153 -16.01 12.31 1.42
CA ASN A 153 -15.80 12.69 2.81
C ASN A 153 -15.07 11.62 3.67
N TRP A 154 -13.95 11.09 3.18
CA TRP A 154 -13.19 9.99 3.81
C TRP A 154 -12.60 10.30 5.20
N GLY A 155 -12.72 11.54 5.68
CA GLY A 155 -12.03 12.00 6.86
C GLY A 155 -10.53 12.23 6.62
N ARG A 156 -9.86 12.83 7.61
CA ARG A 156 -8.43 13.18 7.53
C ARG A 156 -7.52 12.28 8.37
N GLU A 157 -8.08 11.45 9.24
CA GLU A 157 -7.32 10.65 10.20
C GLU A 157 -7.83 9.21 10.24
N ALA A 158 -6.90 8.26 10.36
CA ALA A 158 -7.24 6.87 10.61
C ALA A 158 -7.49 6.70 12.12
N HIS A 159 -8.73 6.92 12.55
CA HIS A 159 -9.16 6.56 13.91
C HIS A 159 -9.94 5.24 13.89
N ALA A 160 -9.85 4.49 14.99
CA ALA A 160 -10.84 3.44 15.24
C ALA A 160 -12.18 4.14 15.49
N ASP A 161 -13.24 3.67 14.85
CA ASP A 161 -14.56 4.25 15.02
C ASP A 161 -15.13 3.83 16.39
N VAL A 162 -15.04 4.72 17.39
CA VAL A 162 -15.56 4.47 18.75
C VAL A 162 -17.05 4.82 18.86
N GLY A 163 -17.71 5.26 17.79
CA GLY A 163 -19.08 5.75 17.88
C GLY A 163 -19.88 5.74 16.59
N SER A 164 -20.46 4.58 16.25
CA SER A 164 -21.71 4.49 15.46
C SER A 164 -22.48 3.20 15.71
N THR A 165 -22.60 2.79 16.98
CA THR A 165 -23.73 1.99 17.45
C THR A 165 -24.21 2.62 18.75
N GLY A 166 -25.38 3.26 18.68
CA GLY A 166 -26.06 3.76 19.86
C GLY A 166 -26.35 2.61 20.82
N ASP A 167 -26.18 2.90 22.10
CA ASP A 167 -26.72 2.19 23.25
C ASP A 167 -26.42 0.68 23.34
N SER A 168 -25.31 0.37 24.01
CA SER A 168 -25.29 -0.73 24.97
C SER A 168 -24.20 -0.49 26.02
N THR A 169 -24.59 0.22 27.07
CA THR A 169 -23.95 0.12 28.38
C THR A 169 -24.05 -1.33 28.87
N SER A 170 -23.00 -2.13 28.72
CA SER A 170 -22.90 -3.40 29.44
C SER A 170 -21.46 -3.89 29.56
N LEU A 171 -20.84 -3.44 30.64
CA LEU A 171 -19.96 -4.23 31.50
C LEU A 171 -18.66 -4.78 30.88
N CYS A 172 -17.56 -4.18 31.33
CA CYS A 172 -16.29 -4.86 31.50
C CYS A 172 -16.47 -6.20 32.22
N SER A 173 -16.53 -7.30 31.46
CA SER A 173 -16.21 -8.63 31.96
C SER A 173 -14.95 -9.08 31.23
N ARG A 174 -13.82 -8.95 31.93
CA ARG A 174 -12.60 -9.73 31.69
C ARG A 174 -12.96 -11.21 31.86
N GLU A 175 -13.41 -11.85 30.80
CA GLU A 175 -13.41 -13.30 30.68
C GLU A 175 -12.28 -13.68 29.74
N SER A 176 -11.33 -14.44 30.28
CA SER A 176 -10.18 -15.01 29.57
C SER A 176 -10.64 -15.72 28.29
N PRO A 177 -10.00 -15.49 27.12
CA PRO A 177 -10.34 -16.27 25.94
C PRO A 177 -9.90 -17.73 26.14
N PRO A 178 -10.71 -18.71 25.71
CA PRO A 178 -10.26 -20.09 25.60
C PRO A 178 -9.10 -20.16 24.59
N GLU A 179 -8.19 -21.11 24.80
CA GLU A 179 -7.06 -21.41 23.92
C GLU A 179 -7.56 -21.87 22.53
N ASP A 180 -7.95 -20.92 21.68
CA ASP A 180 -8.19 -21.11 20.25
C ASP A 180 -7.75 -19.84 19.50
N ASP A 181 -6.43 -19.65 19.43
CA ASP A 181 -5.66 -18.47 18.98
C ASP A 181 -5.90 -18.05 17.50
N THR A 182 -6.85 -18.67 16.80
CA THR A 182 -7.13 -18.44 15.38
C THR A 182 -8.29 -17.48 15.11
N ARG A 183 -9.19 -17.24 16.09
CA ARG A 183 -10.41 -16.45 15.88
C ARG A 183 -10.25 -14.93 16.02
N HIS A 184 -9.08 -14.46 16.47
CA HIS A 184 -8.82 -13.05 16.75
C HIS A 184 -7.80 -12.40 15.81
N ARG A 185 -7.36 -13.08 14.74
CA ARG A 185 -6.42 -12.49 13.79
C ARG A 185 -7.13 -11.54 12.84
N PHE A 186 -6.63 -10.32 12.72
CA PHE A 186 -7.10 -9.36 11.72
C PHE A 186 -7.01 -9.96 10.30
N SER A 187 -8.06 -9.72 9.51
CA SER A 187 -8.08 -9.98 8.07
C SER A 187 -8.32 -8.67 7.32
N PRO A 188 -7.53 -8.35 6.28
CA PRO A 188 -7.73 -7.15 5.48
C PRO A 188 -8.92 -7.28 4.50
N GLY A 189 -9.65 -8.40 4.55
CA GLY A 189 -10.77 -8.70 3.67
C GLY A 189 -10.35 -9.32 2.35
N PRO A 190 -11.28 -9.95 1.62
CA PRO A 190 -10.97 -10.82 0.49
C PRO A 190 -10.31 -10.10 -0.70
N PHE A 191 -10.54 -8.79 -0.85
CA PHE A 191 -9.95 -7.97 -1.90
C PHE A 191 -8.49 -7.60 -1.61
N LEU A 192 -8.19 -7.06 -0.44
CA LEU A 192 -6.79 -6.74 -0.08
C LEU A 192 -5.97 -8.01 0.12
N ASP A 193 -6.57 -9.07 0.68
CA ASP A 193 -5.90 -10.36 0.82
C ASP A 193 -5.52 -10.94 -0.55
N MET A 194 -6.40 -10.82 -1.55
CA MET A 194 -6.10 -11.15 -2.95
C MET A 194 -4.90 -10.39 -3.49
N LEU A 195 -4.85 -9.06 -3.29
CA LEU A 195 -3.74 -8.25 -3.77
C LEU A 195 -2.43 -8.61 -3.07
N LEU A 196 -2.47 -8.88 -1.76
CA LEU A 196 -1.29 -9.31 -1.01
C LEU A 196 -0.78 -10.67 -1.47
N ASP A 197 -1.67 -11.62 -1.77
CA ASP A 197 -1.29 -12.91 -2.35
C ASP A 197 -0.66 -12.73 -3.74
N LEU A 198 -1.19 -11.83 -4.57
CA LEU A 198 -0.61 -11.51 -5.89
C LEU A 198 0.72 -10.75 -5.81
N ILE A 199 0.92 -9.90 -4.80
CA ILE A 199 2.23 -9.29 -4.53
C ILE A 199 3.22 -10.37 -4.10
N GLN A 200 2.77 -11.33 -3.27
CA GLN A 200 3.61 -12.44 -2.82
C GLN A 200 4.06 -13.34 -3.99
N GLY A 201 3.21 -13.50 -5.01
CA GLY A 201 3.49 -14.31 -6.19
C GLY A 201 4.24 -13.60 -7.32
N LEU A 202 4.64 -12.32 -7.17
CA LEU A 202 5.37 -11.57 -8.20
C LEU A 202 6.51 -12.37 -8.88
N PRO A 203 7.41 -13.08 -8.15
CA PRO A 203 8.53 -13.79 -8.79
C PRO A 203 8.16 -14.97 -9.68
N VAL A 204 6.92 -15.45 -9.63
CA VAL A 204 6.45 -16.63 -10.39
C VAL A 204 5.32 -16.30 -11.35
N GLN A 205 4.71 -15.12 -11.22
CA GLN A 205 3.63 -14.62 -12.07
C GLN A 205 4.13 -14.04 -13.39
N GLU A 206 3.25 -13.96 -14.39
CA GLU A 206 3.52 -13.27 -15.65
C GLU A 206 3.78 -11.78 -15.42
N TYR A 207 4.72 -11.21 -16.18
CA TYR A 207 5.09 -9.80 -16.10
C TYR A 207 3.87 -8.86 -16.22
N ASP A 208 2.97 -9.11 -17.18
CA ASP A 208 1.78 -8.28 -17.40
C ASP A 208 0.80 -8.32 -16.21
N VAL A 209 0.72 -9.46 -15.51
CA VAL A 209 -0.07 -9.57 -14.27
C VAL A 209 0.59 -8.75 -13.18
N ASN A 210 1.92 -8.85 -13.04
CA ASN A 210 2.67 -8.10 -12.04
C ASN A 210 2.49 -6.59 -12.21
N LEU A 211 2.60 -6.08 -13.43
CA LEU A 211 2.32 -4.69 -13.75
C LEU A 211 0.91 -4.26 -13.38
N GLN A 212 -0.07 -5.11 -13.68
CA GLN A 212 -1.47 -4.81 -13.41
C GLN A 212 -1.78 -4.79 -11.90
N VAL A 213 -1.15 -5.69 -11.13
CA VAL A 213 -1.30 -5.76 -9.67
C VAL A 213 -0.66 -4.55 -9.01
N THR A 214 0.57 -4.19 -9.36
CA THR A 214 1.25 -3.02 -8.79
C THR A 214 0.52 -1.73 -9.16
N CYS A 215 0.02 -1.60 -10.39
CA CYS A 215 -0.81 -0.47 -10.81
C CYS A 215 -2.09 -0.34 -9.97
N LEU A 216 -2.81 -1.44 -9.74
CA LEU A 216 -4.02 -1.43 -8.91
C LEU A 216 -3.72 -1.05 -7.44
N VAL A 217 -2.60 -1.51 -6.88
CA VAL A 217 -2.21 -1.14 -5.51
C VAL A 217 -1.78 0.33 -5.43
N SER A 218 -1.04 0.85 -6.41
CA SER A 218 -0.71 2.28 -6.51
C SER A 218 -1.98 3.14 -6.63
N CYS A 219 -2.96 2.70 -7.45
CA CYS A 219 -4.26 3.35 -7.58
C CYS A 219 -4.98 3.45 -6.22
N LEU A 220 -5.00 2.37 -5.43
CA LEU A 220 -5.55 2.38 -4.07
C LEU A 220 -4.77 3.31 -3.12
N ALA A 221 -3.44 3.27 -3.18
CA ALA A 221 -2.57 4.05 -2.30
C ALA A 221 -2.69 5.56 -2.56
N LEU A 222 -2.95 5.95 -3.81
CA LEU A 222 -3.11 7.33 -4.23
C LEU A 222 -4.38 7.97 -3.65
N LEU A 223 -5.44 7.21 -3.39
CA LEU A 223 -6.69 7.72 -2.83
C LEU A 223 -6.45 8.52 -1.53
N PRO A 224 -7.00 9.74 -1.36
CA PRO A 224 -6.99 10.46 -0.07
C PRO A 224 -7.82 9.80 1.05
N HIS A 225 -7.75 8.48 1.18
CA HIS A 225 -8.42 7.69 2.20
C HIS A 225 -7.45 7.39 3.36
N PRO A 226 -7.77 7.75 4.61
CA PRO A 226 -6.82 7.69 5.72
C PRO A 226 -6.42 6.26 6.10
N HIS A 227 -7.38 5.33 6.22
CA HIS A 227 -7.05 3.93 6.54
C HIS A 227 -6.23 3.23 5.44
N LEU A 228 -6.53 3.48 4.15
CA LEU A 228 -5.71 2.97 3.05
C LEU A 228 -4.31 3.59 3.04
N HIS A 229 -4.19 4.90 3.30
CA HIS A 229 -2.89 5.54 3.43
C HIS A 229 -2.06 4.86 4.52
N GLU A 230 -2.62 4.75 5.72
CA GLU A 230 -1.92 4.13 6.84
C GLU A 230 -1.53 2.67 6.53
N TYR A 231 -2.47 1.86 6.05
CA TYR A 231 -2.27 0.43 5.84
C TYR A 231 -1.31 0.11 4.69
N LEU A 232 -1.36 0.88 3.60
CA LEU A 232 -0.58 0.61 2.39
C LEU A 232 0.77 1.34 2.37
N LEU A 233 0.87 2.53 2.96
CA LEU A 233 2.00 3.45 2.78
C LEU A 233 2.82 3.72 4.05
N ASN A 234 2.50 3.12 5.20
CA ASN A 234 3.31 3.29 6.42
C ASN A 234 4.09 2.01 6.80
N PRO A 235 5.35 1.85 6.35
CA PRO A 235 6.25 0.78 6.77
C PRO A 235 6.55 0.75 8.28
N CYS A 236 6.35 1.87 8.97
CA CYS A 236 6.59 2.01 10.41
C CYS A 236 5.35 1.73 11.25
N LEU A 237 4.23 1.30 10.63
CA LEU A 237 2.99 1.00 11.34
C LEU A 237 3.22 -0.13 12.36
N PRO A 238 2.96 0.09 13.66
CA PRO A 238 2.95 -0.99 14.63
C PRO A 238 1.72 -1.86 14.34
N VAL A 239 1.96 -3.04 13.76
CA VAL A 239 0.92 -3.99 13.40
C VAL A 239 0.90 -5.18 14.34
N MET A 240 -0.30 -5.73 14.57
CA MET A 240 -0.51 -6.97 15.30
C MET A 240 0.28 -8.12 14.67
N ALA A 241 0.64 -9.11 15.49
CA ALA A 241 1.48 -10.23 15.05
C ALA A 241 0.90 -11.00 13.84
N GLY A 242 1.64 -10.96 12.74
CA GLY A 242 1.34 -11.63 11.48
C GLY A 242 0.24 -11.02 10.62
N VAL A 243 -0.10 -9.76 10.88
CA VAL A 243 -0.76 -8.91 9.87
C VAL A 243 0.19 -8.72 8.68
N ARG A 244 -0.34 -8.86 7.47
CA ARG A 244 0.39 -8.67 6.21
C ARG A 244 0.11 -7.28 5.63
N THR A 245 1.12 -6.45 5.47
CA THR A 245 1.02 -5.17 4.72
C THR A 245 1.76 -5.29 3.39
N PRO A 246 1.53 -4.39 2.41
CA PRO A 246 2.31 -4.39 1.18
C PRO A 246 3.82 -4.35 1.45
N TYR A 247 4.26 -3.50 2.39
CA TYR A 247 5.66 -3.42 2.78
C TYR A 247 6.20 -4.76 3.34
N SER A 248 5.45 -5.40 4.26
CA SER A 248 5.91 -6.66 4.85
C SER A 248 5.98 -7.81 3.83
N VAL A 249 5.00 -7.87 2.91
CA VAL A 249 4.96 -8.89 1.85
C VAL A 249 6.09 -8.66 0.85
N LEU A 250 6.29 -7.43 0.36
CA LEU A 250 7.39 -7.09 -0.54
C LEU A 250 8.75 -7.44 0.08
N ARG A 251 8.96 -7.10 1.37
CA ARG A 251 10.17 -7.45 2.12
C ARG A 251 10.39 -8.97 2.16
N GLN A 252 9.34 -9.73 2.45
CA GLN A 252 9.39 -11.19 2.51
C GLN A 252 9.73 -11.80 1.14
N VAL A 253 9.11 -11.30 0.07
CA VAL A 253 9.37 -11.74 -1.31
C VAL A 253 10.83 -11.52 -1.68
N LEU A 254 11.37 -10.31 -1.46
CA LEU A 254 12.78 -10.00 -1.71
C LEU A 254 13.71 -10.88 -0.87
N THR A 255 13.46 -10.98 0.44
CA THR A 255 14.26 -11.84 1.34
C THR A 255 14.33 -13.29 0.83
N THR A 256 13.23 -13.80 0.29
CA THR A 256 13.14 -15.17 -0.23
C THR A 256 13.81 -15.31 -1.60
N ALA A 257 13.66 -14.32 -2.48
CA ALA A 257 14.18 -14.38 -3.85
C ALA A 257 15.69 -14.08 -3.95
N THR A 258 16.21 -13.19 -3.08
CA THR A 258 17.61 -12.69 -3.15
C THR A 258 18.66 -13.82 -3.21
N PRO A 259 18.66 -14.83 -2.32
CA PRO A 259 19.72 -15.84 -2.34
C PRO A 259 19.79 -16.59 -3.67
N ALA A 260 18.63 -16.86 -4.26
CA ALA A 260 18.53 -17.61 -5.50
C ALA A 260 18.91 -16.75 -6.73
N ILE A 261 18.62 -15.45 -6.71
CA ILE A 261 19.04 -14.51 -7.76
C ILE A 261 20.54 -14.27 -7.69
N VAL A 262 21.09 -14.00 -6.51
CA VAL A 262 22.53 -13.72 -6.32
C VAL A 262 23.40 -14.94 -6.63
N ALA A 263 22.88 -16.15 -6.39
CA ALA A 263 23.54 -17.40 -6.78
C ALA A 263 23.62 -17.61 -8.30
N SER A 264 22.78 -16.94 -9.10
CA SER A 264 22.83 -17.03 -10.55
C SER A 264 24.10 -16.36 -11.09
N PRO A 265 24.83 -17.00 -12.02
CA PRO A 265 25.98 -16.38 -12.67
C PRO A 265 25.55 -15.11 -13.39
N GLN A 266 26.38 -14.07 -13.34
CA GLN A 266 26.13 -12.79 -14.02
C GLN A 266 24.76 -12.14 -13.67
N HIS A 267 24.22 -12.39 -12.47
CA HIS A 267 22.90 -11.85 -12.06
C HIS A 267 22.76 -10.33 -12.24
N LYS A 268 23.85 -9.56 -12.06
CA LYS A 268 23.86 -8.11 -12.31
C LYS A 268 23.61 -7.76 -13.78
N GLU A 269 24.20 -8.51 -14.71
CA GLU A 269 23.97 -8.33 -16.14
C GLU A 269 22.54 -8.71 -16.51
N HIS A 270 22.01 -9.79 -15.93
CA HIS A 270 20.62 -10.20 -16.12
C HIS A 270 19.62 -9.13 -15.61
N LEU A 271 19.88 -8.51 -14.46
CA LEU A 271 19.06 -7.40 -13.94
C LEU A 271 19.08 -6.19 -14.87
N GLN A 272 20.26 -5.80 -15.35
CA GLN A 272 20.40 -4.67 -16.29
C GLN A 272 19.69 -4.95 -17.61
N LEU A 273 19.80 -6.17 -18.12
CA LEU A 273 19.17 -6.61 -19.36
C LEU A 273 17.64 -6.66 -19.22
N ALA A 274 17.13 -7.23 -18.13
CA ALA A 274 15.70 -7.21 -17.82
C ALA A 274 15.17 -5.76 -17.76
N ARG A 275 15.87 -4.86 -17.06
CA ARG A 275 15.49 -3.44 -17.00
C ARG A 275 15.41 -2.80 -18.40
N GLN A 276 16.44 -3.00 -19.23
CA GLN A 276 16.49 -2.41 -20.57
C GLN A 276 15.38 -2.93 -21.48
N GLN A 277 15.03 -4.22 -21.36
CA GLN A 277 13.94 -4.82 -22.13
C GLN A 277 12.58 -4.28 -21.71
N LEU A 278 12.35 -4.16 -20.41
CA LEU A 278 11.05 -3.77 -19.85
C LEU A 278 10.79 -2.26 -19.97
N LEU A 279 11.84 -1.43 -19.85
CA LEU A 279 11.73 0.03 -19.81
C LEU A 279 12.21 0.74 -21.10
N GLY A 280 12.47 -0.01 -22.18
CA GLY A 280 12.65 0.56 -23.52
C GLY A 280 14.06 1.02 -23.91
N GLY A 281 15.11 0.42 -23.35
CA GLY A 281 16.52 0.76 -23.62
C GLY A 281 17.18 0.03 -24.80
N LEU A 282 16.59 -1.07 -25.31
CA LEU A 282 17.17 -1.87 -26.39
C LEU A 282 16.14 -2.17 -27.49
N ASN A 283 16.59 -2.18 -28.74
CA ASN A 283 15.83 -2.76 -29.85
C ASN A 283 15.64 -4.26 -29.56
N THR A 284 14.39 -4.68 -29.36
CA THR A 284 13.93 -5.99 -28.86
C THR A 284 14.40 -7.20 -29.68
N TYR A 285 15.12 -7.00 -30.79
CA TYR A 285 15.45 -8.03 -31.78
C TYR A 285 16.76 -8.79 -31.54
N GLU A 286 17.64 -8.35 -30.64
CA GLU A 286 19.00 -8.92 -30.55
C GLU A 286 19.29 -9.81 -29.33
N ILE A 287 18.36 -9.97 -28.38
CA ILE A 287 18.61 -10.79 -27.20
C ILE A 287 17.76 -12.05 -27.23
N ARG A 288 18.43 -13.20 -27.45
CA ARG A 288 17.87 -14.49 -27.07
C ARG A 288 17.76 -14.50 -25.56
N ARG A 289 16.51 -14.49 -25.05
CA ARG A 289 16.22 -14.80 -23.66
C ARG A 289 16.89 -16.14 -23.35
N ASP A 290 17.83 -16.15 -22.41
CA ASP A 290 18.07 -17.39 -21.70
C ASP A 290 16.81 -17.58 -20.85
N ASP A 291 16.04 -18.57 -21.25
CA ASP A 291 14.64 -18.69 -20.91
C ASP A 291 14.41 -18.69 -19.37
N GLN A 292 13.39 -17.93 -18.96
CA GLN A 292 12.48 -18.22 -17.84
C GLN A 292 12.76 -17.76 -16.40
N ASP A 293 13.79 -16.97 -16.12
CA ASP A 293 13.91 -16.48 -14.74
C ASP A 293 13.09 -15.21 -14.46
N ARG A 294 11.77 -15.38 -14.34
CA ARG A 294 10.77 -14.35 -13.97
C ARG A 294 11.12 -13.58 -12.70
N ARG A 295 12.02 -14.12 -11.86
CA ARG A 295 12.49 -13.45 -10.64
C ARG A 295 13.24 -12.15 -10.96
N PHE A 296 13.96 -12.07 -12.08
CA PHE A 296 14.64 -10.83 -12.49
C PHE A 296 13.63 -9.75 -12.86
N GLU A 297 12.65 -10.08 -13.71
CA GLU A 297 11.57 -9.17 -14.09
C GLU A 297 10.79 -8.70 -12.86
N ALA A 298 10.47 -9.62 -11.94
CA ALA A 298 9.80 -9.30 -10.69
C ALA A 298 10.61 -8.32 -9.82
N VAL A 299 11.93 -8.48 -9.72
CA VAL A 299 12.78 -7.51 -9.00
C VAL A 299 12.70 -6.12 -9.62
N ILE A 300 12.72 -6.01 -10.97
CA ILE A 300 12.54 -4.72 -11.65
C ILE A 300 11.17 -4.12 -11.32
N VAL A 301 10.10 -4.91 -11.41
CA VAL A 301 8.75 -4.46 -11.06
C VAL A 301 8.66 -4.00 -9.61
N MET A 302 9.28 -4.72 -8.67
CA MET A 302 9.31 -4.36 -7.25
C MET A 302 10.12 -3.09 -7.01
N GLU A 303 11.25 -2.90 -7.70
CA GLU A 303 12.07 -1.68 -7.61
C GLU A 303 11.28 -0.44 -8.05
N GLU A 304 10.64 -0.49 -9.23
CA GLU A 304 9.82 0.62 -9.73
C GLU A 304 8.56 0.84 -8.89
N PHE A 305 7.92 -0.24 -8.41
CA PHE A 305 6.77 -0.14 -7.52
C PHE A 305 7.12 0.48 -6.15
N CYS A 306 8.30 0.19 -5.61
CA CYS A 306 8.76 0.85 -4.38
C CYS A 306 8.99 2.35 -4.57
N LYS A 307 9.52 2.78 -5.73
CA LYS A 307 9.64 4.20 -6.08
C LYS A 307 8.25 4.85 -6.16
N GLU A 308 7.29 4.18 -6.80
CA GLU A 308 5.91 4.66 -6.91
C GLU A 308 5.22 4.80 -5.54
N LEU A 309 5.32 3.81 -4.64
CA LEU A 309 4.74 3.94 -3.29
C LEU A 309 5.43 5.04 -2.48
N ALA A 310 6.75 5.17 -2.59
CA ALA A 310 7.51 6.22 -1.92
C ALA A 310 7.11 7.62 -2.42
N SER A 311 6.92 7.80 -3.74
CA SER A 311 6.51 9.07 -4.32
C SER A 311 5.08 9.42 -3.96
N ILE A 312 4.16 8.45 -3.95
CA ILE A 312 2.78 8.64 -3.49
C ILE A 312 2.76 9.09 -2.02
N ALA A 313 3.50 8.41 -1.14
CA ALA A 313 3.58 8.80 0.27
C ALA A 313 4.09 10.25 0.43
N HIS A 314 5.16 10.60 -0.30
CA HIS A 314 5.72 11.95 -0.31
C HIS A 314 4.72 12.99 -0.85
N ALA A 315 4.05 12.69 -1.97
CA ALA A 315 3.07 13.57 -2.60
C ALA A 315 1.92 13.92 -1.65
N LYS A 316 1.40 12.90 -0.95
CA LYS A 316 0.33 13.09 0.04
C LYS A 316 0.78 13.97 1.20
N TYR A 317 1.98 13.73 1.72
CA TYR A 317 2.60 14.58 2.74
C TYR A 317 2.72 16.04 2.28
N THR A 318 3.30 16.27 1.10
CA THR A 318 3.52 17.63 0.57
C THR A 318 2.21 18.39 0.39
N VAL A 319 1.22 17.76 -0.26
CA VAL A 319 -0.07 18.41 -0.53
C VAL A 319 -0.86 18.68 0.76
N GLU A 320 -0.75 17.82 1.77
CA GLU A 320 -1.43 18.04 3.05
C GLU A 320 -0.73 19.07 3.95
N LEU A 321 0.58 19.31 3.78
CA LEU A 321 1.27 20.43 4.43
C LEU A 321 0.88 21.80 3.84
N GLU A 322 0.55 21.85 2.56
CA GLU A 322 0.18 23.07 1.85
C GLU A 322 -1.29 23.50 2.09
N ARG A 323 -2.07 22.66 2.77
CA ARG A 323 -3.51 22.83 3.02
C ARG A 323 -3.83 23.35 4.40
#